data_AF-A0AA41V0F4-F1
#
_entry.id   AF-A0AA41V0F4-F1
#
_cell.length_a   1.000
_cell.length_b   1.000
_cell.length_c   1.000
_cell.angle_alpha   90.00
_cell.angle_beta   90.00
_cell.angle_gamma   90.00
#
_symmetry.space_group_name_H-M   'P 1'
#
loop_
_entity.id
_entity.type
_entity.pdbx_description
1 polymer ?
#
loop_
_entity_poly.entity_id
_entity_poly.type
_entity_poly.pdbx_seq_one_letter_code
_entity_poly.pdbx_strand_id
1 'polypeptide(L)'
;MESKTKALKSASENLRNLANECEKEVEPEKRQLKDAVQKGNTRQIEKHTKNLVQIRHEAVNYRQIANRIDSMVDYFDNEPEHSAVLNSIPAIVESINSSVATGNPKKMVKAMNKIEKHYFDKEVVAKFKSSSATESTPTFMSEDEKPHNWFDIFKVQNLIYLG
;
A
#
# COMPACT_ATOMS: atom_id res chain seq x y z
N MET A 1 -0.75 -0.10 30.52
CA MET A 1 0.19 0.26 29.44
C MET A 1 -0.61 1.05 28.41
N GLU A 2 -0.18 2.24 27.99
CA GLU A 2 -0.65 2.77 26.70
C GLU A 2 -0.05 1.91 25.60
N SER A 3 -0.86 1.43 24.65
CA SER A 3 -0.33 0.65 23.53
C SER A 3 0.57 1.56 22.71
N LYS A 4 1.87 1.25 22.66
CA LYS A 4 2.89 2.02 21.91
C LYS A 4 2.55 2.04 20.41
N THR A 5 1.81 1.02 19.96
CA THR A 5 1.22 0.84 18.61
C THR A 5 0.00 1.73 18.31
N LYS A 6 -0.61 2.40 19.29
CA LYS A 6 -1.82 3.23 19.09
C LYS A 6 -1.64 4.30 18.01
N ALA A 7 -0.44 4.85 17.86
CA ALA A 7 -0.10 5.81 16.82
C ALA A 7 -0.08 5.18 15.41
N LEU A 8 0.45 3.96 15.26
CA LEU A 8 0.38 3.19 14.01
C LEU A 8 -1.06 2.82 13.67
N LYS A 9 -1.84 2.38 14.66
CA LYS A 9 -3.27 2.06 14.49
C LYS A 9 -4.07 3.27 13.99
N SER A 10 -3.81 4.47 14.55
CA SER A 10 -4.40 5.72 14.05
C SER A 10 -3.97 6.06 12.63
N ALA A 11 -2.71 5.81 12.25
CA ALA A 11 -2.23 6.04 10.89
C ALA A 11 -2.87 5.07 9.87
N SER A 12 -3.05 3.79 10.26
CA SER A 12 -3.79 2.79 9.47
C SER A 12 -5.25 3.21 9.26
N GLU A 13 -5.94 3.68 10.31
CA GLU A 13 -7.33 4.12 10.21
C GLU A 13 -7.49 5.36 9.32
N ASN A 14 -6.55 6.31 9.38
CA ASN A 14 -6.53 7.46 8.47
C ASN A 14 -6.38 7.00 7.00
N LEU A 15 -5.55 6.00 6.72
CA LEU A 15 -5.40 5.42 5.38
C LEU A 15 -6.64 4.65 4.92
N ARG A 16 -7.34 3.94 5.82
CA ARG A 16 -8.65 3.33 5.52
C ARG A 16 -9.68 4.37 5.13
N ASN A 17 -9.73 5.49 5.86
CA ASN A 17 -10.65 6.58 5.56
C ASN A 17 -10.37 7.20 4.19
N LEU A 18 -9.10 7.51 3.86
CA LEU A 18 -8.71 7.97 2.52
C LEU A 18 -9.10 6.98 1.41
N ALA A 19 -8.90 5.67 1.62
CA ALA A 19 -9.33 4.66 0.65
C ALA A 19 -10.85 4.65 0.43
N ASN A 20 -11.62 4.79 1.51
CA ASN A 20 -13.08 4.83 1.46
C ASN A 20 -13.62 6.15 0.88
N GLU A 21 -12.85 7.23 0.97
CA GLU A 21 -13.13 8.50 0.27
C GLU A 21 -12.93 8.35 -1.24
N CYS A 22 -11.80 7.79 -1.69
CA CYS A 22 -11.59 7.48 -3.11
C CYS A 22 -12.71 6.59 -3.68
N GLU A 23 -13.22 5.61 -2.93
CA GLU A 23 -14.35 4.79 -3.41
C GLU A 23 -15.66 5.58 -3.59
N LYS A 24 -15.92 6.58 -2.75
CA LYS A 24 -17.11 7.46 -2.90
C LYS A 24 -17.01 8.30 -4.18
N GLU A 25 -15.82 8.54 -4.71
CA GLU A 25 -15.59 9.24 -5.98
C GLU A 25 -15.78 8.34 -7.22
N VAL A 26 -15.76 7.02 -7.08
CA VAL A 26 -15.94 6.08 -8.20
C VAL A 26 -17.33 6.20 -8.81
N GLU A 27 -18.39 6.22 -8.00
CA GLU A 27 -19.77 6.28 -8.49
C GLU A 27 -20.15 7.59 -9.22
N PRO A 28 -19.82 8.81 -8.75
CA PRO A 28 -20.07 10.03 -9.52
C PRO A 28 -19.26 10.09 -10.82
N GLU A 29 -18.01 9.60 -10.84
CA GLU A 29 -17.21 9.56 -12.07
C GLU A 29 -17.74 8.51 -13.07
N LYS A 30 -18.23 7.36 -12.59
CA LYS A 30 -18.93 6.32 -13.38
C LYS A 30 -20.24 6.83 -13.99
N ARG A 31 -20.97 7.74 -13.32
CA ARG A 31 -22.13 8.43 -13.91
C ARG A 31 -21.71 9.39 -15.02
N GLN A 32 -20.71 10.24 -14.77
CA GLN A 32 -20.19 11.17 -15.79
C GLN A 32 -19.64 10.44 -17.03
N LEU A 33 -18.98 9.28 -16.84
CA LEU A 33 -18.58 8.41 -17.94
C LEU A 33 -19.78 7.89 -18.74
N LYS A 34 -20.84 7.39 -18.08
CA LYS A 34 -22.07 6.93 -18.76
C LYS A 34 -22.71 8.05 -19.58
N ASP A 35 -22.82 9.25 -19.02
CA ASP A 35 -23.36 10.43 -19.71
C ASP A 35 -22.48 10.84 -20.91
N ALA A 36 -21.16 10.75 -20.78
CA ALA A 36 -20.22 11.04 -21.86
C ALA A 36 -20.31 10.01 -23.00
N VAL A 37 -20.52 8.73 -22.67
CA VAL A 37 -20.77 7.63 -23.63
C VAL A 37 -22.09 7.86 -24.37
N GLN A 38 -23.19 8.17 -23.67
CA GLN A 38 -24.48 8.48 -24.30
C GLN A 38 -24.41 9.68 -25.25
N LYS A 39 -23.60 10.70 -24.90
CA LYS A 39 -23.37 11.90 -25.72
C LYS A 39 -22.33 11.70 -26.84
N GLY A 40 -21.69 10.53 -26.94
CA GLY A 40 -20.64 10.24 -27.92
C GLY A 40 -19.38 11.11 -27.80
N ASN A 41 -19.11 11.70 -26.62
CA ASN A 41 -18.01 12.65 -26.46
C ASN A 41 -16.70 11.92 -26.10
N THR A 42 -15.99 11.43 -27.12
CA THR A 42 -14.75 10.64 -26.99
C THR A 42 -13.71 11.25 -26.03
N ARG A 43 -13.56 12.59 -26.04
CA ARG A 43 -12.59 13.29 -25.16
C ARG A 43 -12.98 13.21 -23.69
N GLN A 44 -14.28 13.30 -23.37
CA GLN A 44 -14.76 13.13 -21.99
C GLN A 44 -14.75 11.64 -21.57
N ILE A 45 -15.06 10.72 -22.49
CA ILE A 45 -14.96 9.27 -22.25
C ILE A 45 -13.53 8.90 -21.84
N GLU A 46 -12.53 9.34 -22.61
CA GLU A 46 -11.12 9.10 -22.31
C GLU A 46 -10.70 9.71 -20.95
N LYS A 47 -11.12 10.95 -20.67
CA LYS A 47 -10.84 11.65 -19.41
C LYS A 47 -11.42 10.89 -18.20
N HIS A 48 -12.73 10.60 -18.20
CA HIS A 48 -13.39 9.93 -17.08
C HIS A 48 -12.90 8.49 -16.90
N THR A 49 -12.51 7.81 -17.99
CA THR A 49 -11.88 6.47 -17.90
C THR A 49 -10.52 6.54 -17.21
N LYS A 50 -9.66 7.52 -17.57
CA LYS A 50 -8.36 7.73 -16.90
C LYS A 50 -8.53 8.06 -15.41
N ASN A 51 -9.47 8.95 -15.10
CA ASN A 51 -9.82 9.31 -13.72
C ASN A 51 -10.28 8.08 -12.92
N LEU A 52 -11.22 7.27 -13.43
CA LEU A 52 -11.68 6.05 -12.77
C LEU A 52 -10.55 5.03 -12.50
N VAL A 53 -9.65 4.85 -13.45
CA VAL A 53 -8.47 3.98 -13.28
C VAL A 53 -7.54 4.54 -12.20
N GLN A 54 -7.33 5.86 -12.17
CA GLN A 54 -6.52 6.52 -11.15
C GLN A 54 -7.13 6.37 -9.75
N ILE A 55 -8.40 6.76 -9.57
CA ILE A 55 -9.12 6.70 -8.28
C ILE A 55 -9.09 5.27 -7.70
N ARG A 56 -9.39 4.26 -8.53
CA ARG A 56 -9.36 2.85 -8.10
C ARG A 56 -7.95 2.39 -7.73
N HIS A 57 -6.94 2.78 -8.50
CA HIS A 57 -5.55 2.49 -8.19
C HIS A 57 -5.11 3.15 -6.87
N GLU A 58 -5.51 4.40 -6.60
CA GLU A 58 -5.21 5.12 -5.36
C GLU A 58 -5.88 4.45 -4.14
N ALA A 59 -7.17 4.11 -4.23
CA ALA A 59 -7.90 3.37 -3.19
C ALA A 59 -7.22 2.03 -2.83
N VAL A 60 -6.79 1.25 -3.83
CA VAL A 60 -6.08 -0.02 -3.62
C VAL A 60 -4.74 0.20 -2.91
N ASN A 61 -3.96 1.22 -3.29
CA ASN A 61 -2.68 1.50 -2.65
C ASN A 61 -2.86 1.93 -1.19
N TYR A 62 -3.80 2.81 -0.88
CA TYR A 62 -4.09 3.22 0.51
C TYR A 62 -4.45 2.01 1.39
N ARG A 63 -5.27 1.08 0.89
CA ARG A 63 -5.59 -0.18 1.60
C ARG A 63 -4.42 -1.11 1.79
N GLN A 64 -3.59 -1.29 0.77
CA GLN A 64 -2.39 -2.13 0.89
C GLN A 64 -1.44 -1.59 1.96
N ILE A 65 -1.28 -0.27 2.05
CA ILE A 65 -0.45 0.39 3.06
C ILE A 65 -1.09 0.26 4.45
N ALA A 66 -2.41 0.43 4.59
CA ALA A 66 -3.12 0.23 5.86
C ALA A 66 -2.96 -1.21 6.38
N ASN A 67 -3.25 -2.22 5.55
CA ASN A 67 -3.12 -3.63 5.91
C ASN A 67 -1.68 -4.01 6.32
N ARG A 68 -0.66 -3.40 5.69
CA ARG A 68 0.74 -3.57 6.09
C ARG A 68 0.99 -2.96 7.47
N ILE A 69 0.48 -1.77 7.76
CA ILE A 69 0.60 -1.14 9.08
C ILE A 69 -0.12 -1.96 10.16
N ASP A 70 -1.29 -2.54 9.88
CA ASP A 70 -1.94 -3.45 10.81
C ASP A 70 -1.08 -4.68 11.09
N SER A 71 -0.46 -5.26 10.05
CA SER A 71 0.48 -6.38 10.20
C SER A 71 1.71 -5.99 11.06
N MET A 72 2.16 -4.74 11.00
CA MET A 72 3.21 -4.19 11.87
C MET A 72 2.71 -4.00 13.31
N VAL A 73 1.47 -3.54 13.49
CA VAL A 73 0.82 -3.43 14.81
C VAL A 73 0.72 -4.80 15.47
N ASP A 74 0.23 -5.82 14.75
CA ASP A 74 0.13 -7.20 15.25
C ASP A 74 1.52 -7.76 15.62
N TYR A 75 2.57 -7.48 14.85
CA TYR A 75 3.95 -7.86 15.22
C TYR A 75 4.42 -7.16 16.50
N PHE A 76 4.25 -5.83 16.60
CA PHE A 76 4.72 -5.05 17.75
C PHE A 76 3.91 -5.28 19.03
N ASP A 77 2.61 -5.58 18.94
CA ASP A 77 1.78 -5.92 20.10
C ASP A 77 2.12 -7.31 20.69
N ASN A 78 2.79 -8.18 19.93
CA ASN A 78 3.30 -9.48 20.40
C ASN A 78 4.77 -9.43 20.89
N GLU A 79 5.50 -8.32 20.69
CA GLU A 79 6.88 -8.18 21.16
C GLU A 79 6.95 -7.75 22.64
N PRO A 80 7.96 -8.18 23.42
CA PRO A 80 8.10 -7.78 24.83
C PRO A 80 8.18 -6.26 25.02
N GLU A 81 7.63 -5.71 26.11
CA GLU A 81 7.54 -4.25 26.35
C GLU A 81 8.90 -3.51 26.34
N HIS A 82 9.99 -4.24 26.59
CA HIS A 82 11.38 -3.74 26.55
C HIS A 82 12.11 -4.04 25.23
N SER A 83 11.44 -4.57 24.20
CA SER A 83 12.04 -4.89 22.91
C SER A 83 12.52 -3.61 22.23
N ALA A 84 13.77 -3.62 21.75
CA ALA A 84 14.41 -2.45 21.13
C ALA A 84 13.63 -1.94 19.89
N VAL A 85 12.90 -2.84 19.22
CA VAL A 85 12.07 -2.55 18.05
C VAL A 85 11.00 -1.51 18.32
N LEU A 86 10.46 -1.46 19.55
CA LEU A 86 9.36 -0.56 19.90
C LEU A 86 9.81 0.92 19.84
N ASN A 87 11.11 1.18 19.90
CA ASN A 87 11.69 2.51 19.70
C ASN A 87 11.69 2.97 18.23
N SER A 88 11.48 2.06 17.27
CA SER A 88 11.33 2.41 15.85
C SER A 88 9.94 2.98 15.52
N ILE A 89 8.92 2.63 16.31
CA ILE A 89 7.52 2.98 16.04
C ILE A 89 7.31 4.48 15.77
N PRO A 90 7.86 5.43 16.56
CA PRO A 90 7.67 6.86 16.30
C PRO A 90 8.21 7.30 14.93
N ALA A 91 9.40 6.81 14.53
CA ALA A 91 10.00 7.12 13.24
C ALA A 91 9.25 6.48 12.06
N ILE A 92 8.64 5.30 12.28
CA ILE A 92 7.75 4.66 11.31
C ILE A 92 6.48 5.51 11.12
N VAL A 93 5.83 5.93 12.22
CA VAL A 93 4.63 6.80 12.19
C VAL A 93 4.92 8.13 11.51
N GLU A 94 6.04 8.78 11.82
CA GLU A 94 6.47 10.02 11.15
C GLU A 94 6.67 9.81 9.65
N SER A 95 7.33 8.72 9.25
CA SER A 95 7.53 8.39 7.84
C SER A 95 6.21 8.10 7.10
N ILE A 96 5.24 7.44 7.75
CA ILE A 96 3.90 7.24 7.22
C ILE A 96 3.18 8.59 7.04
N ASN A 97 3.14 9.43 8.08
CA ASN A 97 2.47 10.73 8.05
C ASN A 97 3.08 11.66 6.97
N SER A 98 4.42 11.71 6.88
CA SER A 98 5.14 12.42 5.83
C SER A 98 4.78 11.89 4.44
N SER A 99 4.68 10.56 4.29
CA SER A 99 4.29 9.92 3.03
C SER A 99 2.86 10.27 2.63
N VAL A 100 1.90 10.19 3.56
CA VAL A 100 0.49 10.60 3.37
C VAL A 100 0.42 12.05 2.92
N ALA A 101 1.16 12.96 3.58
CA ALA A 101 1.20 14.37 3.24
C ALA A 101 1.73 14.66 1.80
N THR A 102 2.42 13.72 1.15
CA THR A 102 2.81 13.88 -0.26
C THR A 102 1.66 13.71 -1.26
N GLY A 103 0.50 13.23 -0.83
CA GLY A 103 -0.68 13.02 -1.69
C GLY A 103 -0.44 12.07 -2.87
N ASN A 104 0.56 11.18 -2.78
CA ASN A 104 0.99 10.35 -3.90
C ASN A 104 1.15 8.89 -3.47
N PRO A 105 0.14 8.03 -3.67
CA PRO A 105 0.17 6.65 -3.19
C PRO A 105 1.34 5.82 -3.74
N LYS A 106 1.85 6.11 -4.94
CA LYS A 106 3.05 5.44 -5.49
C LYS A 106 4.32 5.80 -4.71
N LYS A 107 4.46 7.03 -4.21
CA LYS A 107 5.54 7.41 -3.29
C LYS A 107 5.36 6.75 -1.93
N MET A 108 4.12 6.66 -1.45
CA MET A 108 3.80 6.03 -0.16
C MET A 108 4.12 4.54 -0.15
N VAL A 109 3.80 3.78 -1.20
CA VAL A 109 4.22 2.36 -1.32
C VAL A 109 5.75 2.23 -1.32
N LYS A 110 6.47 3.14 -2.01
CA LYS A 110 7.95 3.14 -1.98
C LYS A 110 8.51 3.48 -0.59
N ALA A 111 7.86 4.36 0.17
CA ALA A 111 8.24 4.64 1.55
C ALA A 111 7.95 3.46 2.48
N MET A 112 6.80 2.80 2.31
CA MET A 112 6.44 1.60 3.07
C MET A 112 7.41 0.45 2.83
N ASN A 113 7.78 0.17 1.57
CA ASN A 113 8.83 -0.81 1.26
C ASN A 113 10.20 -0.47 1.89
N LYS A 114 10.50 0.83 2.09
CA LYS A 114 11.72 1.25 2.82
C LYS A 114 11.58 1.06 4.32
N ILE A 115 10.42 1.35 4.90
CA ILE A 115 10.12 1.06 6.32
C ILE A 115 10.31 -0.44 6.59
N GLU A 116 9.67 -1.29 5.78
CA GLU A 116 9.80 -2.74 5.83
C GLU A 116 11.28 -3.16 5.79
N LYS A 117 12.04 -2.68 4.79
CA LYS A 117 13.47 -2.99 4.67
C LYS A 117 14.34 -2.42 5.78
N HIS A 118 14.04 -1.25 6.35
CA HIS A 118 14.90 -0.65 7.37
C HIS A 118 14.69 -1.23 8.76
N TYR A 119 13.46 -1.65 9.08
CA TYR A 119 13.08 -2.07 10.44
C TYR A 119 12.87 -3.57 10.57
N PHE A 120 12.27 -4.24 9.57
CA PHE A 120 12.00 -5.68 9.64
C PHE A 120 13.18 -6.52 9.11
N ASP A 121 13.85 -6.09 8.03
CA ASP A 121 15.05 -6.78 7.52
C ASP A 121 16.14 -6.84 8.61
N LYS A 122 16.37 -5.73 9.34
CA LYS A 122 17.45 -5.68 10.35
C LYS A 122 17.21 -6.58 11.57
N GLU A 123 15.97 -6.72 12.04
CA GLU A 123 15.69 -7.54 13.22
C GLU A 123 15.35 -8.99 12.89
N VAL A 124 14.63 -9.25 11.80
CA VAL A 124 14.38 -10.62 11.36
C VAL A 124 15.70 -11.24 10.91
N VAL A 125 16.58 -10.53 10.19
CA VAL A 125 17.92 -11.05 9.86
C VAL A 125 18.83 -11.12 11.10
N ALA A 126 18.63 -10.31 12.15
CA ALA A 126 19.37 -10.49 13.41
C ALA A 126 18.93 -11.76 14.17
N LYS A 127 17.62 -11.97 14.36
CA LYS A 127 17.05 -13.19 14.95
C LYS A 127 17.39 -14.44 14.11
N PHE A 128 17.36 -14.32 12.78
CA PHE A 128 17.72 -15.42 11.88
C PHE A 128 19.23 -15.68 11.83
N LYS A 129 20.10 -14.65 11.87
CA LYS A 129 21.57 -14.86 11.91
C LYS A 129 22.09 -15.35 13.27
N SER A 130 21.43 -15.00 14.38
CA SER A 130 21.77 -15.61 15.67
C SER A 130 21.28 -17.07 15.76
N SER A 131 20.12 -17.36 15.16
CA SER A 131 19.59 -18.74 15.07
C SER A 131 20.28 -19.60 13.99
N SER A 132 20.86 -19.00 12.96
CA SER A 132 21.50 -19.67 11.80
C SER A 132 23.01 -19.50 11.80
N ALA A 133 23.60 -19.27 12.97
CA ALA A 133 25.02 -19.57 13.20
C ALA A 133 25.31 -21.08 13.11
N THR A 134 24.26 -21.90 13.06
CA THR A 134 24.27 -23.29 12.58
C THR A 134 23.54 -23.39 11.23
N GLU A 135 24.24 -23.94 10.23
CA GLU A 135 23.72 -24.49 8.96
C GLU A 135 23.41 -23.53 7.78
N SER A 136 24.45 -23.36 6.94
CA SER A 136 24.43 -23.58 5.47
C SER A 136 23.63 -22.65 4.52
N THR A 137 24.34 -22.08 3.54
CA THR A 137 23.80 -21.34 2.36
C THR A 137 23.16 -22.29 1.33
N PRO A 138 22.22 -21.81 0.47
CA PRO A 138 22.63 -21.58 -0.92
C PRO A 138 21.99 -20.34 -1.62
N THR A 139 22.68 -19.87 -2.65
CA THR A 139 22.31 -18.79 -3.61
C THR A 139 21.33 -19.27 -4.69
N PHE A 140 20.40 -18.40 -5.14
CA PHE A 140 19.78 -18.30 -6.49
C PHE A 140 18.64 -17.24 -6.45
N MET A 141 18.24 -16.46 -7.47
CA MET A 141 18.79 -16.11 -8.81
C MET A 141 18.74 -14.55 -9.00
N SER A 142 18.64 -14.03 -10.24
CA SER A 142 18.69 -12.60 -10.61
C SER A 142 17.42 -12.01 -11.24
N GLU A 143 17.49 -10.69 -11.39
CA GLU A 143 16.58 -9.63 -11.86
C GLU A 143 15.87 -9.76 -13.25
N ASP A 144 14.87 -8.87 -13.39
CA ASP A 144 14.34 -8.19 -14.59
C ASP A 144 13.40 -8.95 -15.55
N GLU A 145 12.10 -8.58 -15.53
CA GLU A 145 11.17 -8.84 -16.64
C GLU A 145 10.07 -7.75 -16.72
N LYS A 146 9.97 -7.06 -17.87
CA LYS A 146 8.92 -6.06 -18.16
C LYS A 146 7.86 -6.66 -19.09
N PRO A 147 6.57 -6.71 -18.72
CA PRO A 147 5.54 -7.22 -19.62
C PRO A 147 5.15 -6.19 -20.69
N HIS A 148 5.42 -6.52 -21.95
CA HIS A 148 4.74 -5.98 -23.13
C HIS A 148 3.79 -7.04 -23.67
N ASN A 149 2.49 -7.01 -23.33
CA ASN A 149 1.52 -7.87 -24.01
C ASN A 149 0.06 -7.36 -24.00
N TRP A 150 -0.65 -7.63 -25.08
CA TRP A 150 -2.08 -7.40 -25.32
C TRP A 150 -3.00 -7.98 -24.23
N PHE A 151 -2.56 -9.06 -23.56
CA PHE A 151 -3.30 -9.69 -22.45
C PHE A 151 -3.61 -8.75 -21.28
N ASP A 152 -2.81 -7.70 -21.05
CA ASP A 152 -3.08 -6.75 -19.96
C ASP A 152 -4.26 -5.80 -20.26
N ILE A 153 -4.60 -5.57 -21.53
CA ILE A 153 -5.78 -4.78 -21.92
C ILE A 153 -7.06 -5.51 -21.48
N PHE A 154 -7.09 -6.84 -21.64
CA PHE A 154 -8.24 -7.66 -21.23
C PHE A 154 -8.43 -7.70 -19.70
N LYS A 155 -7.35 -7.60 -18.91
CA LYS A 155 -7.42 -7.45 -17.45
C LYS A 155 -8.07 -6.13 -17.04
N VAL A 156 -7.78 -5.03 -17.73
CA VAL A 156 -8.43 -3.72 -17.48
C VAL A 156 -9.94 -3.81 -17.72
N GLN A 157 -10.37 -4.54 -18.74
CA GLN A 157 -11.79 -4.74 -19.05
C GLN A 157 -12.51 -5.55 -17.95
N ASN A 158 -11.84 -6.55 -17.37
CA ASN A 158 -12.38 -7.35 -16.27
C ASN A 158 -12.43 -6.57 -14.92
N LEU A 159 -11.51 -5.62 -14.72
CA LEU A 159 -11.53 -4.68 -13.57
C LEU A 159 -12.71 -3.69 -13.63
N ILE A 160 -13.45 -3.58 -14.74
CA ILE A 160 -14.61 -2.69 -14.87
C ILE A 160 -15.93 -3.38 -14.49
N TYR A 161 -15.98 -4.72 -14.49
CA TYR A 161 -17.23 -5.51 -14.41
C TYR A 161 -17.41 -6.38 -13.16
N LEU A 162 -16.54 -6.28 -12.16
CA LEU A 162 -16.72 -6.90 -10.84
C LEU A 162 -16.63 -5.81 -9.76
N GLY A 163 -17.79 -5.38 -9.24
CA GLY A 163 -17.96 -4.23 -8.33
C GLY A 163 -18.78 -3.10 -8.95
#